data_AF-A0A957GKG7-F1
#
_entry.id   AF-A0A957GKG7-F1
#
_cell.length_a   1.000
_cell.length_b   1.000
_cell.length_c   1.000
_cell.angle_alpha   90.00
_cell.angle_beta   90.00
_cell.angle_gamma   90.00
#
_symmetry.space_group_name_H-M   'P 1'
#
loop_
_entity.id
_entity.type
_entity.pdbx_description
1 polymer ?
#
loop_
_entity_poly.entity_id
_entity_poly.type
_entity_poly.pdbx_seq_one_letter_code
_entity_poly.pdbx_strand_id
1 'polypeptide(L)'
;DYRSVDDQYRRTWTKPPEEMKETIAPPAASLSEDEMKRLYRQLARRFHPDLAGNAAERQVRTVKMTAVNDAYAARSVPELLALAEELDDEATGAFVAQTTAEMGRALEAEIARCRRRVREIGAEVQNFHHHPIVQLSLESKLVRRQGRDLLAEMAQKLQRKLAQKSAERDMIKSQFDHLESR
;
A
#
# COMPACT_ATOMS: atom_id res chain seq x y z
N ASP A 1 10.25 33.42 20.56
CA ASP A 1 10.38 33.82 19.14
C ASP A 1 10.65 32.63 18.26
N TYR A 2 9.58 32.06 17.69
CA TYR A 2 9.67 30.95 16.76
C TYR A 2 9.93 31.50 15.36
N ARG A 3 11.01 31.07 14.71
CA ARG A 3 11.36 31.50 13.33
C ARG A 3 11.03 30.38 12.36
N SER A 4 10.37 30.72 11.25
CA SER A 4 9.90 29.78 10.23
C SER A 4 11.07 29.08 9.54
N VAL A 5 10.86 27.81 9.21
CA VAL A 5 11.82 26.96 8.49
C VAL A 5 12.22 27.60 7.14
N ASP A 6 11.33 28.36 6.52
CA ASP A 6 11.58 29.12 5.28
C ASP A 6 12.69 30.18 5.42
N ASP A 7 12.81 30.81 6.59
CA ASP A 7 13.83 31.84 6.85
C ASP A 7 15.21 31.21 7.10
N GLN A 8 15.24 30.01 7.67
CA GLN A 8 16.49 29.24 7.80
C GLN A 8 16.97 28.71 6.44
N TYR A 9 16.02 28.35 5.57
CA TYR A 9 16.32 27.85 4.22
C TYR A 9 16.91 28.93 3.30
N ARG A 10 16.35 30.15 3.31
CA ARG A 10 16.92 31.27 2.52
C ARG A 10 18.35 31.61 2.92
N ARG A 11 18.65 31.60 4.22
CA ARG A 11 19.98 31.96 4.75
C ARG A 11 21.07 30.95 4.41
N THR A 12 20.71 29.69 4.22
CA THR A 12 21.66 28.62 3.93
C THR A 12 21.91 28.46 2.42
N TRP A 13 20.99 28.94 1.56
CA TRP A 13 21.01 28.65 0.13
C TRP A 13 20.77 29.84 -0.80
N THR A 14 21.03 31.08 -0.38
CA THR A 14 21.24 32.19 -1.32
C THR A 14 22.73 32.47 -1.47
N LYS A 15 23.39 31.76 -2.39
CA LYS A 15 24.60 32.28 -3.00
C LYS A 15 24.21 33.58 -3.74
N PRO A 16 24.95 34.70 -3.58
CA PRO A 16 24.78 35.84 -4.46
C PRO A 16 24.97 35.36 -5.92
N PRO A 17 24.30 35.96 -6.91
CA PRO A 17 24.57 35.66 -8.30
C PRO A 17 26.06 35.94 -8.55
N GLU A 18 26.87 34.88 -8.67
CA GLU A 18 28.14 35.05 -9.37
C GLU A 18 27.75 35.41 -10.79
N GLU A 19 28.16 36.61 -11.20
CA GLU A 19 28.11 37.09 -12.56
C GLU A 19 28.68 35.99 -13.47
N MET A 20 27.79 35.21 -14.06
CA MET A 20 28.11 34.26 -15.10
C MET A 20 28.53 35.10 -16.31
N LYS A 21 29.83 35.38 -16.37
CA LYS A 21 30.49 35.81 -17.60
C LYS A 21 30.01 34.89 -18.72
N GLU A 22 29.41 35.51 -19.73
CA GLU A 22 29.19 34.91 -21.04
C GLU A 22 30.46 34.20 -21.49
N THR A 23 30.44 32.88 -21.41
CA THR A 23 31.35 32.04 -22.18
C THR A 23 30.52 31.21 -23.11
N ILE A 24 30.36 31.78 -24.31
CA ILE A 24 30.58 31.14 -25.60
C ILE A 24 29.70 29.92 -25.88
N ALA A 25 28.92 30.05 -26.97
CA ALA A 25 28.12 29.01 -27.62
C ALA A 25 28.71 27.59 -27.50
N PRO A 26 27.87 26.55 -27.36
CA PRO A 26 28.35 25.18 -27.27
C PRO A 26 29.20 24.85 -28.51
N PRO A 27 30.40 24.26 -28.36
CA PRO A 27 31.00 23.56 -29.49
C PRO A 27 30.01 22.47 -29.85
N ALA A 28 29.50 22.49 -31.09
CA ALA A 28 28.74 21.38 -31.65
C ALA A 28 29.46 20.09 -31.26
N ALA A 29 28.82 19.26 -30.45
CA ALA A 29 29.35 17.97 -30.03
C ALA A 29 29.44 17.10 -31.29
N SER A 30 30.56 17.20 -32.01
CA SER A 30 30.87 16.30 -33.09
C SER A 30 31.21 14.97 -32.44
N LEU A 31 30.22 14.08 -32.32
CA LEU A 31 30.46 12.67 -32.04
C LEU A 31 31.49 12.17 -33.06
N SER A 32 32.46 11.39 -32.58
CA SER A 32 33.36 10.69 -33.50
C SER A 32 32.54 9.75 -34.40
N GLU A 33 33.05 9.44 -35.61
CA GLU A 33 32.34 8.51 -36.51
C GLU A 33 32.07 7.14 -35.85
N ASP A 34 32.92 6.73 -34.92
CA ASP A 34 32.75 5.48 -34.17
C ASP A 34 31.62 5.57 -33.14
N GLU A 35 31.44 6.72 -32.49
CA GLU A 35 30.33 6.97 -31.57
C GLU A 35 28.99 7.10 -32.31
N MET A 36 28.97 7.78 -33.46
CA MET A 36 27.78 7.82 -34.32
C MET A 36 27.38 6.42 -34.81
N LYS A 37 28.35 5.60 -35.26
CA LYS A 37 28.08 4.21 -35.66
C LYS A 37 27.59 3.37 -34.48
N ARG A 38 28.09 3.61 -33.26
CA ARG A 38 27.62 2.94 -32.05
C ARG A 38 26.16 3.32 -31.71
N LEU A 39 25.85 4.62 -31.71
CA LEU A 39 24.51 5.14 -31.45
C LEU A 39 23.50 4.65 -32.49
N TYR A 40 23.87 4.70 -33.77
CA TYR A 40 23.06 4.14 -34.86
C TYR A 40 22.79 2.65 -34.68
N ARG A 41 23.80 1.83 -34.35
CA ARG A 41 23.60 0.39 -34.10
C ARG A 41 22.69 0.13 -32.91
N GLN A 42 22.75 0.96 -31.86
CA GLN A 42 21.88 0.84 -30.70
C GLN A 42 20.43 1.17 -31.06
N LEU A 43 20.20 2.29 -31.75
CA LEU A 43 18.87 2.71 -32.21
C LEU A 43 18.28 1.70 -33.22
N ALA A 44 19.08 1.26 -34.19
CA ALA A 44 18.66 0.29 -35.21
C ALA A 44 18.27 -1.05 -34.59
N ARG A 45 19.02 -1.55 -33.60
CA ARG A 45 18.70 -2.80 -32.91
C ARG A 45 17.43 -2.68 -32.06
N ARG A 46 17.05 -1.48 -31.62
CA ARG A 46 15.86 -1.24 -30.80
C ARG A 46 14.60 -1.00 -31.65
N PHE A 47 14.74 -0.27 -32.74
CA PHE A 47 13.65 0.07 -33.66
C PHE A 47 13.54 -0.86 -34.88
N HIS A 48 14.31 -1.95 -34.94
CA HIS A 48 14.22 -2.86 -36.07
C HIS A 48 12.80 -3.43 -36.22
N PRO A 49 12.22 -3.43 -37.43
CA PRO A 49 10.89 -3.97 -37.69
C PRO A 49 10.78 -5.49 -37.44
N ASP A 50 11.91 -6.22 -37.40
CA ASP A 50 11.93 -7.67 -37.11
C ASP A 50 11.64 -8.01 -35.64
N LEU A 51 11.85 -7.08 -34.72
CA LEU A 51 11.56 -7.29 -33.29
C LEU A 51 10.09 -6.96 -32.94
N ALA A 52 9.23 -6.68 -33.93
CA ALA A 52 7.82 -6.36 -33.71
C ALA A 52 6.99 -7.62 -33.46
N GLY A 53 6.14 -7.60 -32.43
CA GLY A 53 5.26 -8.73 -32.09
C GLY A 53 3.96 -8.76 -32.91
N ASN A 54 3.56 -7.65 -33.50
CA ASN A 54 2.33 -7.53 -34.31
C ASN A 54 2.50 -6.57 -35.50
N ALA A 55 1.52 -6.56 -36.41
CA ALA A 55 1.57 -5.77 -37.65
C ALA A 55 1.55 -4.25 -37.40
N ALA A 56 0.86 -3.78 -36.35
CA ALA A 56 0.79 -2.36 -36.00
C ALA A 56 2.13 -1.85 -35.43
N GLU A 57 2.75 -2.62 -34.54
CA GLU A 57 4.09 -2.35 -34.01
C GLU A 57 5.14 -2.38 -35.11
N ARG A 58 5.02 -3.29 -36.08
CA ARG A 58 5.92 -3.35 -37.22
C ARG A 58 5.88 -2.04 -38.00
N GLN A 59 4.70 -1.51 -38.26
CA GLN A 59 4.53 -0.25 -38.99
C GLN A 59 5.12 0.95 -38.23
N VAL A 60 4.87 1.05 -36.93
CA VAL A 60 5.46 2.12 -36.08
C VAL A 60 6.99 2.02 -36.06
N ARG A 61 7.54 0.81 -35.91
CA ARG A 61 8.98 0.58 -35.93
C ARG A 61 9.61 0.82 -37.29
N THR A 62 8.93 0.51 -38.39
CA THR A 62 9.38 0.86 -39.74
C THR A 62 9.50 2.37 -39.90
N VAL A 63 8.53 3.16 -39.43
CA VAL A 63 8.59 4.63 -39.48
C VAL A 63 9.76 5.16 -38.63
N LYS A 64 9.89 4.69 -37.38
CA LYS A 64 11.00 5.11 -36.50
C LYS A 64 12.38 4.69 -37.05
N MET A 65 12.50 3.49 -37.62
CA MET A 65 13.73 3.01 -38.27
C MET A 65 14.09 3.85 -39.51
N THR A 66 13.09 4.28 -40.28
CA THR A 66 13.29 5.18 -41.42
C THR A 66 13.85 6.51 -40.95
N ALA A 67 13.28 7.11 -39.90
CA ALA A 67 13.78 8.35 -39.31
C ALA A 67 15.24 8.22 -38.79
N VAL A 68 15.59 7.09 -38.16
CA VAL A 68 16.97 6.80 -37.73
C VAL A 68 17.93 6.67 -38.92
N ASN A 69 17.49 6.01 -40.00
CA ASN A 69 18.28 5.88 -41.22
C ASN A 69 18.50 7.23 -41.91
N ASP A 70 17.48 8.08 -41.97
CA ASP A 70 17.53 9.41 -42.56
C ASP A 70 18.47 10.33 -41.77
N ALA A 71 18.36 10.33 -40.43
CA ALA A 71 19.25 11.09 -39.55
C ALA A 71 20.72 10.63 -39.68
N TYR A 72 20.95 9.32 -39.81
CA TYR A 72 22.29 8.76 -40.04
C TYR A 72 22.84 9.11 -41.44
N ALA A 73 22.00 9.06 -42.48
CA ALA A 73 22.37 9.45 -43.85
C ALA A 73 22.71 10.93 -43.96
N ALA A 74 21.99 11.80 -43.24
CA ALA A 74 22.26 13.22 -43.13
C ALA A 74 23.48 13.56 -42.25
N ARG A 75 24.08 12.55 -41.58
CA ARG A 75 25.10 12.70 -40.53
C ARG A 75 24.67 13.69 -39.43
N SER A 76 23.37 13.78 -39.16
CA SER A 76 22.79 14.70 -38.18
C SER A 76 22.90 14.10 -36.78
N VAL A 77 24.00 14.41 -36.09
CA VAL A 77 24.19 14.11 -34.66
C VAL A 77 23.03 14.60 -33.78
N PRO A 78 22.50 15.83 -33.91
CA PRO A 78 21.43 16.29 -33.05
C PRO A 78 20.12 15.50 -33.23
N GLU A 79 19.80 15.06 -34.45
CA GLU A 79 18.61 14.25 -34.70
C GLU A 79 18.72 12.85 -34.09
N LEU A 80 19.90 12.20 -34.22
CA LEU A 80 20.14 10.90 -33.59
C LEU A 80 20.08 10.96 -32.06
N LEU A 81 20.52 12.06 -31.46
CA LEU A 81 20.43 12.28 -30.02
C LEU A 81 18.99 12.54 -29.58
N ALA A 82 18.23 13.35 -30.33
CA ALA A 82 16.81 13.60 -30.03
C ALA A 82 15.96 12.31 -30.08
N LEU A 83 16.22 11.45 -31.07
CA LEU A 83 15.57 10.13 -31.19
C LEU A 83 15.96 9.17 -30.05
N ALA A 84 17.15 9.33 -29.46
CA ALA A 84 17.56 8.55 -28.29
C ALA A 84 16.93 9.07 -26.99
N GLU A 85 16.76 10.39 -26.85
CA GLU A 85 16.14 11.01 -25.68
C GLU A 85 14.63 10.69 -25.60
N GLU A 86 13.92 10.75 -26.73
CA GLU A 86 12.50 10.37 -26.81
C GLU A 86 12.25 8.92 -26.35
N LEU A 87 13.21 8.02 -26.62
CA LEU A 87 13.16 6.63 -26.18
C LEU A 87 13.32 6.47 -24.67
N ASP A 88 14.27 7.18 -24.09
CA ASP A 88 14.54 7.11 -22.66
C ASP A 88 13.37 7.71 -21.86
N ASP A 89 12.73 8.76 -22.40
CA ASP A 89 11.50 9.33 -21.84
C ASP A 89 10.30 8.37 -21.94
N GLU A 90 10.09 7.70 -23.09
CA GLU A 90 9.04 6.68 -23.26
C GLU A 90 9.23 5.52 -22.25
N ALA A 91 10.48 5.06 -22.07
CA ALA A 91 10.81 3.97 -21.15
C ALA A 91 10.59 4.36 -19.68
N THR A 92 11.01 5.57 -19.31
CA THR A 92 10.85 6.12 -17.96
C THR A 92 9.37 6.35 -17.65
N GLY A 93 8.61 6.92 -18.58
CA GLY A 93 7.17 7.14 -18.46
C GLY A 93 6.39 5.84 -18.30
N ALA A 94 6.73 4.80 -19.08
CA ALA A 94 6.11 3.48 -18.95
C ALA A 94 6.38 2.83 -17.59
N PHE A 95 7.61 2.94 -17.06
CA PHE A 95 7.97 2.44 -15.74
C PHE A 95 7.23 3.18 -14.62
N VAL A 96 7.14 4.51 -14.69
CA VAL A 96 6.38 5.32 -13.72
C VAL A 96 4.88 5.00 -13.78
N ALA A 97 4.32 4.81 -14.97
CA ALA A 97 2.92 4.42 -15.13
C ALA A 97 2.62 3.02 -14.54
N GLN A 98 3.52 2.06 -14.74
CA GLN A 98 3.37 0.72 -14.15
C GLN A 98 3.46 0.75 -12.62
N THR A 99 4.45 1.46 -12.07
CA THR A 99 4.62 1.58 -10.61
C THR A 99 3.46 2.32 -9.96
N THR A 100 2.96 3.40 -10.56
CA THR A 100 1.78 4.12 -10.05
C THR A 100 0.50 3.29 -10.12
N ALA A 101 0.30 2.49 -11.18
CA ALA A 101 -0.82 1.58 -11.29
C ALA A 101 -0.74 0.43 -10.27
N GLU A 102 0.45 -0.10 -9.97
CA GLU A 102 0.68 -1.08 -8.91
C GLU A 102 0.39 -0.50 -7.53
N MET A 103 0.88 0.71 -7.24
CA MET A 103 0.58 1.43 -6.00
C MET A 103 -0.93 1.70 -5.86
N GLY A 104 -1.61 2.12 -6.93
CA GLY A 104 -3.05 2.32 -6.95
C GLY A 104 -3.82 1.05 -6.60
N ARG A 105 -3.48 -0.08 -7.22
CA ARG A 105 -4.06 -1.40 -6.90
C ARG A 105 -3.82 -1.81 -5.45
N ALA A 106 -2.62 -1.56 -4.92
CA ALA A 106 -2.30 -1.86 -3.52
C ALA A 106 -3.14 -1.01 -2.56
N LEU A 107 -3.30 0.29 -2.83
CA LEU A 107 -4.14 1.19 -2.04
C LEU A 107 -5.62 0.81 -2.10
N GLU A 108 -6.13 0.42 -3.27
CA GLU A 108 -7.51 -0.07 -3.40
C GLU A 108 -7.76 -1.35 -2.60
N ALA A 109 -6.81 -2.30 -2.64
CA ALA A 109 -6.85 -3.52 -1.84
C ALA A 109 -6.85 -3.20 -0.33
N GLU A 110 -6.04 -2.22 0.07
CA GLU A 110 -5.95 -1.74 1.46
C GLU A 110 -7.27 -1.11 1.91
N ILE A 111 -7.85 -0.22 1.10
CA ILE A 111 -9.15 0.41 1.36
C ILE A 111 -10.24 -0.66 1.46
N ALA A 112 -10.22 -1.67 0.59
CA ALA A 112 -11.17 -2.77 0.64
C ALA A 112 -11.02 -3.59 1.94
N ARG A 113 -9.78 -3.83 2.41
CA ARG A 113 -9.53 -4.49 3.70
C ARG A 113 -10.07 -3.65 4.85
N CYS A 114 -9.77 -2.36 4.88
CA CYS A 114 -10.25 -1.44 5.91
C CYS A 114 -11.79 -1.39 5.94
N ARG A 115 -12.45 -1.30 4.79
CA ARG A 115 -13.92 -1.33 4.69
C ARG A 115 -14.51 -2.63 5.21
N ARG A 116 -13.91 -3.79 4.92
CA ARG A 116 -14.34 -5.08 5.49
C ARG A 116 -14.23 -5.06 7.01
N ARG A 117 -13.09 -4.61 7.54
CA ARG A 117 -12.84 -4.57 8.98
C ARG A 117 -13.83 -3.66 9.70
N VAL A 118 -14.15 -2.50 9.13
CA VAL A 118 -15.17 -1.59 9.68
C VAL A 118 -16.55 -2.26 9.73
N ARG A 119 -16.93 -3.02 8.69
CA ARG A 119 -18.21 -3.76 8.70
C ARG A 119 -18.25 -4.85 9.76
N GLU A 120 -17.16 -5.61 9.93
CA GLU A 120 -17.05 -6.63 10.99
C GLU A 120 -17.22 -6.01 12.38
N ILE A 121 -16.45 -4.96 12.66
CA ILE A 121 -16.53 -4.24 13.94
C ILE A 121 -17.93 -3.65 14.14
N GLY A 122 -18.54 -3.10 13.09
CA GLY A 122 -19.92 -2.60 13.13
C GLY A 122 -20.92 -3.69 13.51
N ALA A 123 -20.77 -4.89 12.96
CA ALA A 123 -21.61 -6.04 13.31
C ALA A 123 -21.36 -6.51 14.76
N GLU A 124 -20.11 -6.56 15.20
CA GLU A 124 -19.75 -6.88 16.60
C GLU A 124 -20.36 -5.87 17.58
N VAL A 125 -20.31 -4.57 17.27
CA VAL A 125 -20.91 -3.51 18.09
C VAL A 125 -22.44 -3.65 18.15
N GLN A 126 -23.11 -3.93 17.02
CA GLN A 126 -24.54 -4.19 17.04
C GLN A 126 -24.89 -5.44 17.88
N ASN A 127 -24.03 -6.45 17.86
CA ASN A 127 -24.21 -7.65 18.66
C ASN A 127 -23.82 -7.46 20.14
N PHE A 128 -23.07 -6.40 20.48
CA PHE A 128 -22.62 -6.13 21.86
C PHE A 128 -23.78 -5.98 22.84
N HIS A 129 -24.90 -5.39 22.41
CA HIS A 129 -26.11 -5.27 23.22
C HIS A 129 -26.77 -6.62 23.56
N HIS A 130 -26.51 -7.66 22.76
CA HIS A 130 -26.99 -9.02 22.99
C HIS A 130 -26.03 -9.84 23.86
N HIS A 131 -24.86 -9.31 24.19
CA HIS A 131 -23.90 -10.03 25.02
C HIS A 131 -24.47 -10.20 26.44
N PRO A 132 -24.41 -11.42 27.03
CA PRO A 132 -25.02 -11.72 28.33
C PRO A 132 -24.60 -10.77 29.45
N ILE A 133 -23.34 -10.32 29.44
CA ILE A 133 -22.82 -9.35 30.43
C ILE A 133 -23.55 -8.00 30.37
N VAL A 134 -23.90 -7.54 29.16
CA VAL A 134 -24.54 -6.23 28.94
C VAL A 134 -25.99 -6.31 29.38
N GLN A 135 -26.69 -7.37 28.96
CA GLN A 135 -28.07 -7.66 29.39
C GLN A 135 -28.17 -7.78 30.91
N LEU A 136 -27.30 -8.57 31.55
CA LEU A 136 -27.27 -8.71 33.00
C LEU A 136 -26.97 -7.38 33.72
N SER A 137 -26.07 -6.56 33.16
CA SER A 137 -25.78 -5.23 33.73
C SER A 137 -27.00 -4.31 33.66
N LEU A 138 -27.77 -4.39 32.56
CA LEU A 138 -28.96 -3.59 32.34
C LEU A 138 -30.08 -4.04 33.29
N GLU A 139 -30.34 -5.34 33.37
CA GLU A 139 -31.30 -5.93 34.31
C GLU A 139 -30.94 -5.58 35.76
N SER A 140 -29.67 -5.73 36.14
CA SER A 140 -29.20 -5.38 37.48
C SER A 140 -29.43 -3.89 37.79
N LYS A 141 -29.19 -2.99 36.83
CA LYS A 141 -29.46 -1.55 37.00
C LYS A 141 -30.97 -1.25 37.12
N LEU A 142 -31.80 -1.92 36.33
CA LEU A 142 -33.27 -1.77 36.39
C LEU A 142 -33.83 -2.22 37.74
N VAL A 143 -33.41 -3.40 38.21
CA VAL A 143 -33.87 -3.98 39.48
C VAL A 143 -33.36 -3.17 40.68
N ARG A 144 -32.16 -2.60 40.61
CA ARG A 144 -31.65 -1.67 41.64
C ARG A 144 -32.50 -0.42 41.78
N ARG A 145 -33.04 0.14 40.69
CA ARG A 145 -33.97 1.28 40.77
C ARG A 145 -35.27 0.93 41.48
N GLN A 146 -35.63 -0.36 41.52
CA GLN A 146 -36.77 -0.87 42.26
C GLN A 146 -36.40 -1.27 43.71
N GLY A 147 -35.18 -0.94 44.17
CA GLY A 147 -34.71 -1.22 45.53
C GLY A 147 -34.26 -2.66 45.78
N ARG A 148 -34.12 -3.47 44.72
CA ARG A 148 -33.74 -4.89 44.80
C ARG A 148 -32.32 -5.11 44.27
N ASP A 149 -31.63 -6.13 44.80
CA ASP A 149 -30.30 -6.52 44.31
C ASP A 149 -30.35 -7.89 43.62
N LEU A 150 -30.48 -7.86 42.29
CA LEU A 150 -30.53 -9.05 41.44
C LEU A 150 -29.29 -9.94 41.59
N LEU A 151 -28.08 -9.36 41.75
CA LEU A 151 -26.85 -10.13 41.82
C LEU A 151 -26.76 -10.90 43.14
N ALA A 152 -27.19 -10.28 44.23
CA ALA A 152 -27.28 -10.94 45.53
C ALA A 152 -28.29 -12.10 45.51
N GLU A 153 -29.47 -11.91 44.90
CA GLU A 153 -30.48 -12.96 44.74
C GLU A 153 -29.93 -14.14 43.91
N MET A 154 -29.26 -13.86 42.79
CA MET A 154 -28.62 -14.88 41.95
C MET A 154 -27.51 -15.63 42.70
N ALA A 155 -26.67 -14.92 43.45
CA ALA A 155 -25.60 -15.50 44.25
C ALA A 155 -26.16 -16.46 45.31
N GLN A 156 -27.20 -16.06 46.05
CA GLN A 156 -27.86 -16.94 47.01
C GLN A 156 -28.45 -18.19 46.33
N LYS A 157 -29.05 -18.03 45.15
CA LYS A 157 -29.61 -19.16 44.38
C LYS A 157 -28.52 -20.15 43.96
N LEU A 158 -27.36 -19.64 43.53
CA LEU A 158 -26.19 -20.47 43.19
C LEU A 158 -25.61 -21.16 44.42
N GLN A 159 -25.46 -20.45 45.54
CA GLN A 159 -24.99 -21.04 46.80
C GLN A 159 -25.88 -22.19 47.27
N ARG A 160 -27.21 -22.04 47.17
CA ARG A 160 -28.16 -23.13 47.48
C ARG A 160 -27.97 -24.34 46.57
N LYS A 161 -27.82 -24.12 45.26
CA LYS A 161 -27.53 -25.21 44.30
C LYS A 161 -26.21 -25.90 44.60
N LEU A 162 -25.18 -25.14 44.97
CA LEU A 162 -23.86 -25.67 45.28
C LEU A 162 -23.89 -26.52 46.56
N ALA A 163 -24.57 -26.04 47.60
CA ALA A 163 -24.81 -26.79 48.83
C ALA A 163 -25.60 -28.09 48.59
N GLN A 164 -26.62 -28.05 47.73
CA GLN A 164 -27.36 -29.25 47.33
C GLN A 164 -26.44 -30.25 46.62
N LYS A 165 -25.66 -29.79 45.64
CA LYS A 165 -24.77 -30.67 44.87
C LYS A 165 -23.61 -31.22 45.71
N SER A 166 -23.10 -30.46 46.67
CA SER A 166 -22.11 -30.97 47.61
C SER A 166 -22.70 -32.04 48.52
N ALA A 167 -23.92 -31.84 49.02
CA ALA A 167 -24.60 -32.85 49.83
C ALA A 167 -24.89 -34.14 49.03
N GLU A 168 -25.33 -34.02 47.77
CA GLU A 168 -25.51 -35.17 46.86
C GLU A 168 -24.20 -35.93 46.66
N ARG A 169 -23.10 -35.22 46.42
CA ARG A 169 -21.76 -35.81 46.28
C ARG A 169 -21.34 -36.53 47.56
N ASP A 170 -21.51 -35.90 48.72
CA ASP A 170 -21.07 -36.45 50.00
C ASP A 170 -21.88 -37.70 50.37
N MET A 171 -23.18 -37.70 50.06
CA MET A 171 -24.03 -38.89 50.16
C MET A 171 -23.49 -40.04 49.29
N ILE A 172 -23.26 -39.79 47.98
CA ILE A 172 -22.74 -40.82 47.06
C ILE A 172 -21.38 -41.35 47.53
N LYS A 173 -20.51 -40.46 48.03
CA LYS A 173 -19.20 -40.85 48.55
C LYS A 173 -19.34 -41.77 49.76
N SER A 174 -20.20 -41.43 50.72
CA SER A 174 -20.43 -42.27 51.89
C SER A 174 -21.01 -43.65 51.54
N GLN A 175 -21.89 -43.71 50.52
CA GLN A 175 -22.42 -44.99 50.01
C GLN A 175 -21.32 -45.87 49.42
N PHE A 176 -20.37 -45.26 48.70
CA PHE A 176 -19.24 -45.98 48.12
C PHE A 176 -18.26 -46.50 49.20
N ASP A 177 -17.90 -45.65 50.16
CA ASP A 177 -17.01 -46.02 51.27
C ASP A 177 -17.59 -47.19 52.08
N HIS A 178 -18.91 -47.20 52.29
CA HIS A 178 -19.60 -48.32 52.95
C HIS A 178 -19.58 -49.61 52.12
N LEU A 179 -19.59 -49.53 50.79
CA LEU A 179 -19.48 -50.70 49.91
C LEU A 179 -18.05 -51.25 49.85
N GLU A 180 -17.02 -50.42 49.94
CA GLU A 180 -15.62 -50.87 50.01
C GLU A 180 -15.23 -51.46 51.37
N SER A 181 -15.91 -51.04 52.44
CA SER A 181 -15.66 -51.54 53.80
C SER A 181 -16.31 -52.91 54.11
N ARG A 182 -16.99 -53.52 53.14
CA ARG A 182 -17.81 -54.72 53.31
C ARG A 182 -17.26 -55.89 52.48
#